data_AF-A0A8X8KQ30-F1
#
_entry.id   AF-A0A8X8KQ30-F1
#
_cell.length_a   1.000
_cell.length_b   1.000
_cell.length_c   1.000
_cell.angle_alpha   90.00
_cell.angle_beta   90.00
_cell.angle_gamma   90.00
#
_symmetry.space_group_name_H-M   'P 1'
#
loop_
_entity.id
_entity.type
_entity.pdbx_description
1 polymer ?
#
loop_
_entity_poly.entity_id
_entity_poly.type
_entity_poly.pdbx_seq_one_letter_code
_entity_poly.pdbx_strand_id
1 'polypeptide(L)'
;MNGIGSTREVREACRARRDWQALRRRLATLCLILILGVTRALPTVAQGLRDDVLVLAIGNSRYKSDGRSDAPDVPYAGNDAKAFAGVWTTKYGVVTDQVSVRENFTLSNLRALFGTETAPEGQLHKSLPKSVRTVIVFFSGHGVPGSIRAQDLGGSQPFLLPVDGTAGAPEQTAYPLSDLVAALARLPVDNVVLVLDACFTGLTPAPEATMVEGSSAGFGVAFAAVKTPAKVAILSATSRDGNQFANWLDDRKHGAFTWHLLEGLRGAADRNRDRDMMLHELFGYVDDRLSVANLRQPPGRAQNPNLNPPQADLLLAVLPDVREQDVVADGVLTTQPPVLPAPEAWGSSNLESILEQIGGAVWIGPVTQPSSRTNYSMRLRLEAGEVKVDYPELSCGGHWTLVEVTGSTSKFRESIDYGQGRCVNDGDVLLRARTVSEIYFEWNRRENERREAWATLRPE
;
A
#
# COMPACT_ATOMS: atom_id res chain seq x y z
N MET A 1 45.85 -39.51 78.98
CA MET A 1 46.45 -39.08 77.68
C MET A 1 46.17 -40.20 76.69
N ASN A 2 45.03 -40.12 76.01
CA ASN A 2 44.89 -39.67 74.61
C ASN A 2 45.57 -40.60 73.61
N GLY A 3 44.76 -41.28 72.81
CA GLY A 3 45.21 -41.89 71.57
C GLY A 3 44.15 -42.78 70.93
N ILE A 4 43.92 -42.52 69.63
CA ILE A 4 43.31 -43.39 68.62
C ILE A 4 41.80 -43.11 68.36
N GLY A 5 41.53 -42.01 67.67
CA GLY A 5 40.39 -41.93 66.75
C GLY A 5 40.68 -42.83 65.53
N SER A 6 39.72 -43.68 65.16
CA SER A 6 39.95 -44.79 64.22
C SER A 6 40.31 -44.29 62.81
N THR A 7 41.23 -44.99 62.16
CA THR A 7 41.71 -44.70 60.79
C THR A 7 40.62 -44.71 59.72
N ARG A 8 39.41 -45.20 60.05
CA ARG A 8 38.25 -45.23 59.16
C ARG A 8 37.54 -43.87 59.07
N GLU A 9 37.35 -43.19 60.20
CA GLU A 9 36.72 -41.86 60.25
C GLU A 9 37.56 -40.81 59.51
N VAL A 10 38.89 -40.88 59.65
CA VAL A 10 39.81 -39.98 58.92
C VAL A 10 39.74 -40.22 57.40
N ARG A 11 39.60 -41.48 56.97
CA ARG A 11 39.50 -41.82 55.53
C ARG A 11 38.17 -41.39 54.92
N GLU A 12 37.07 -41.49 55.66
CA GLU A 12 35.75 -41.03 55.20
C GLU A 12 35.69 -39.50 55.14
N ALA A 13 36.24 -38.80 56.15
CA ALA A 13 36.37 -37.34 56.13
C ALA A 13 37.25 -36.83 54.97
N CYS A 14 38.32 -37.55 54.62
CA CYS A 14 39.17 -37.22 53.47
C CYS A 14 38.48 -37.43 52.12
N ARG A 15 37.61 -38.45 51.97
CA ARG A 15 36.82 -38.65 50.74
C ARG A 15 35.78 -37.55 50.59
N ALA A 16 35.03 -37.26 51.64
CA ALA A 16 34.05 -36.17 51.65
C ALA A 16 34.71 -34.81 51.29
N ARG A 17 35.91 -34.52 51.79
CA ARG A 17 36.66 -33.30 51.42
C ARG A 17 37.06 -33.26 49.94
N ARG A 18 37.44 -34.38 49.34
CA ARG A 18 37.80 -34.44 47.90
C ARG A 18 36.57 -34.28 47.01
N ASP A 19 35.46 -34.89 47.39
CA ASP A 19 34.19 -34.78 46.65
C ASP A 19 33.62 -33.35 46.73
N TRP A 20 33.73 -32.70 47.89
CA TRP A 20 33.38 -31.28 48.06
C TRP A 20 34.26 -30.33 47.24
N GLN A 21 35.56 -30.63 47.10
CA GLN A 21 36.46 -29.84 46.24
C GLN A 21 36.16 -30.06 44.76
N ALA A 22 35.79 -31.28 44.35
CA ALA A 22 35.38 -31.58 42.97
C ALA A 22 34.05 -30.90 42.62
N LEU A 23 33.08 -30.89 43.54
CA LEU A 23 31.79 -30.20 43.38
C LEU A 23 31.97 -28.69 43.31
N ARG A 24 32.83 -28.10 44.16
CA ARG A 24 33.19 -26.66 44.08
C ARG A 24 33.84 -26.30 42.76
N ARG A 25 34.71 -27.16 42.21
CA ARG A 25 35.32 -26.93 40.89
C ARG A 25 34.26 -26.98 39.79
N ARG A 26 33.37 -27.99 39.79
CA ARG A 26 32.29 -28.11 38.79
C ARG A 26 31.29 -26.95 38.86
N LEU A 27 30.91 -26.51 40.07
CA LEU A 27 30.03 -25.36 40.26
C LEU A 27 30.71 -24.03 39.89
N ALA A 28 32.01 -23.88 40.15
CA ALA A 28 32.78 -22.72 39.70
C ALA A 28 32.92 -22.67 38.18
N THR A 29 33.09 -23.81 37.50
CA THR A 29 33.12 -23.87 36.03
C THR A 29 31.75 -23.59 35.41
N LEU A 30 30.65 -24.07 36.02
CA LEU A 30 29.28 -23.73 35.60
C LEU A 30 28.96 -22.24 35.81
N CYS A 31 29.37 -21.63 36.94
CA CYS A 31 29.25 -20.19 37.14
C CYS A 31 30.10 -19.40 36.15
N LEU A 32 31.32 -19.85 35.81
CA LEU A 32 32.17 -19.16 34.84
C LEU A 32 31.58 -19.24 33.41
N ILE A 33 30.91 -20.34 33.04
CA ILE A 33 30.19 -20.46 31.76
C ILE A 33 28.90 -19.61 31.75
N LEU A 34 28.21 -19.47 32.89
CA LEU A 34 27.08 -18.55 33.03
C LEU A 34 27.50 -17.08 33.04
N ILE A 35 28.68 -16.75 33.56
CA ILE A 35 29.22 -15.38 33.62
C ILE A 35 29.90 -14.98 32.30
N LEU A 36 30.58 -15.91 31.60
CA LEU A 36 31.20 -15.68 30.28
C LEU A 36 30.22 -15.89 29.11
N GLY A 37 29.12 -16.62 29.31
CA GLY A 37 28.06 -16.81 28.32
C GLY A 37 27.09 -15.63 28.19
N VAL A 38 27.17 -14.64 29.10
CA VAL A 38 26.27 -13.47 29.14
C VAL A 38 26.99 -12.17 28.75
N THR A 39 28.30 -12.19 28.49
CA THR A 39 29.01 -11.04 27.90
C THR A 39 29.20 -11.20 26.40
N ARG A 40 28.15 -11.56 25.66
CA ARG A 40 28.02 -11.00 24.31
C ARG A 40 27.75 -9.52 24.52
N ALA A 41 28.77 -8.69 24.31
CA ALA A 41 28.54 -7.29 24.02
C ALA A 41 27.49 -7.26 22.91
N LEU A 42 26.26 -6.85 23.26
CA LEU A 42 25.23 -6.59 22.28
C LEU A 42 25.86 -5.61 21.29
N PRO A 43 25.90 -5.90 19.99
CA PRO A 43 26.30 -4.89 19.03
C PRO A 43 25.19 -3.85 19.03
N THR A 44 25.37 -2.82 19.85
CA THR A 44 24.64 -1.56 19.81
C THR A 44 25.00 -0.87 18.50
N VAL A 45 24.38 -1.31 17.42
CA VAL A 45 24.08 -0.44 16.30
C VAL A 45 22.59 -0.22 16.37
N ALA A 46 22.22 0.74 17.21
CA ALA A 46 20.92 1.39 17.11
C ALA A 46 20.93 2.10 15.75
N GLN A 47 20.06 1.71 14.83
CA GLN A 47 19.64 2.68 13.82
C GLN A 47 19.12 3.87 14.62
N GLY A 48 19.73 5.04 14.44
CA GLY A 48 19.34 6.24 15.19
C GLY A 48 17.84 6.49 14.99
N LEU A 49 17.16 6.91 16.05
CA LEU A 49 15.75 7.29 15.93
C LEU A 49 15.62 8.42 14.89
N ARG A 50 14.61 8.33 14.03
CA ARG A 50 14.31 9.32 13.01
C ARG A 50 13.54 10.49 13.61
N ASP A 51 14.22 11.60 13.82
CA ASP A 51 13.62 12.89 14.21
C ASP A 51 13.40 13.82 13.00
N ASP A 52 13.72 13.36 11.79
CA ASP A 52 13.52 14.06 10.52
C ASP A 52 12.11 13.87 9.93
N VAL A 53 11.30 12.97 10.50
CA VAL A 53 9.94 12.66 10.01
C VAL A 53 8.89 12.94 11.07
N LEU A 54 7.82 13.64 10.67
CA LEU A 54 6.60 13.77 11.46
C LEU A 54 5.46 13.01 10.79
N VAL A 55 4.75 12.21 11.58
CA VAL A 55 3.59 11.43 11.13
C VAL A 55 2.35 11.88 11.90
N LEU A 56 1.30 12.25 11.15
CA LEU A 56 0.00 12.61 11.67
C LEU A 56 -1.05 11.71 11.01
N ALA A 57 -1.67 10.83 11.78
CA ALA A 57 -2.73 9.95 11.30
C ALA A 57 -4.08 10.37 11.91
N ILE A 58 -5.06 10.65 11.07
CA ILE A 58 -6.41 11.06 11.44
C ILE A 58 -7.39 9.96 11.01
N GLY A 59 -8.14 9.41 11.95
CA GLY A 59 -9.20 8.43 11.70
C GLY A 59 -10.56 8.94 12.15
N ASN A 60 -11.41 9.33 11.20
CA ASN A 60 -12.78 9.72 11.49
C ASN A 60 -13.70 8.52 11.28
N SER A 61 -14.21 7.98 12.38
CA SER A 61 -14.97 6.72 12.41
C SER A 61 -16.42 6.89 12.86
N ARG A 62 -16.69 7.77 13.82
CA ARG A 62 -18.01 7.98 14.39
C ARG A 62 -18.64 9.24 13.81
N TYR A 63 -19.67 9.10 13.01
CA TYR A 63 -20.42 10.18 12.39
C TYR A 63 -21.85 10.14 12.91
N LYS A 64 -22.69 9.28 12.32
CA LYS A 64 -24.09 9.08 12.70
C LYS A 64 -24.25 8.60 14.14
N SER A 65 -23.37 7.72 14.63
CA SER A 65 -23.47 7.20 16.01
C SER A 65 -23.37 8.30 17.07
N ASP A 66 -22.64 9.37 16.75
CA ASP A 66 -22.40 10.48 17.67
C ASP A 66 -23.49 11.57 17.55
N GLY A 67 -24.46 11.39 16.64
CA GLY A 67 -25.63 12.24 16.47
C GLY A 67 -25.35 13.63 15.90
N ARG A 68 -24.15 13.84 15.32
CA ARG A 68 -23.68 15.16 14.84
C ARG A 68 -23.52 15.26 13.33
N SER A 69 -23.69 14.15 12.61
CA SER A 69 -23.56 14.07 11.16
C SER A 69 -24.68 13.21 10.57
N ASP A 70 -25.02 13.49 9.33
CA ASP A 70 -25.91 12.69 8.48
C ASP A 70 -25.19 11.53 7.76
N ALA A 71 -23.85 11.50 7.82
CA ALA A 71 -23.04 10.44 7.24
C ALA A 71 -23.01 9.16 8.10
N PRO A 72 -23.04 7.95 7.51
CA PRO A 72 -22.81 6.70 8.22
C PRO A 72 -21.42 6.66 8.86
N ASP A 73 -21.25 5.75 9.81
CA ASP A 73 -19.96 5.54 10.44
C ASP A 73 -18.97 4.85 9.50
N VAL A 74 -17.67 5.07 9.74
CA VAL A 74 -16.54 4.40 9.07
C VAL A 74 -15.82 3.56 10.13
N PRO A 75 -16.28 2.33 10.41
CA PRO A 75 -15.92 1.57 11.62
C PRO A 75 -14.42 1.31 11.80
N TYR A 76 -13.65 1.27 10.71
CA TYR A 76 -12.22 0.94 10.74
C TYR A 76 -11.29 2.14 10.62
N ALA A 77 -11.79 3.35 10.40
CA ALA A 77 -10.93 4.53 10.21
C ALA A 77 -9.98 4.81 11.40
N GLY A 78 -10.44 4.57 12.63
CA GLY A 78 -9.60 4.67 13.82
C GLY A 78 -8.51 3.58 13.87
N ASN A 79 -8.84 2.34 13.46
CA ASN A 79 -7.86 1.25 13.37
C ASN A 79 -6.81 1.54 12.30
N ASP A 80 -7.24 2.04 11.16
CA ASP A 80 -6.40 2.42 10.03
C ASP A 80 -5.37 3.47 10.46
N ALA A 81 -5.81 4.55 11.09
CA ALA A 81 -4.93 5.61 11.57
C ALA A 81 -3.91 5.11 12.62
N LYS A 82 -4.35 4.27 13.56
CA LYS A 82 -3.48 3.67 14.59
C LYS A 82 -2.43 2.74 13.98
N ALA A 83 -2.85 1.86 13.08
CA ALA A 83 -1.95 0.90 12.45
C ALA A 83 -0.95 1.60 11.54
N PHE A 84 -1.39 2.60 10.77
CA PHE A 84 -0.50 3.41 9.93
C PHE A 84 0.56 4.10 10.76
N ALA A 85 0.16 4.86 11.80
CA ALA A 85 1.10 5.53 12.70
C ALA A 85 2.07 4.54 13.38
N GLY A 86 1.57 3.39 13.83
CA GLY A 86 2.37 2.38 14.52
C GLY A 86 3.53 1.82 13.69
N VAL A 87 3.37 1.68 12.37
CA VAL A 87 4.46 1.21 11.49
C VAL A 87 5.65 2.17 11.50
N TRP A 88 5.41 3.48 11.54
CA TRP A 88 6.47 4.48 11.54
C TRP A 88 7.32 4.47 12.81
N THR A 89 6.69 4.24 13.96
CA THR A 89 7.43 4.08 15.22
C THR A 89 8.15 2.72 15.27
N THR A 90 7.43 1.64 15.00
CA THR A 90 7.93 0.26 15.27
C THR A 90 8.92 -0.24 14.23
N LYS A 91 8.72 0.11 12.96
CA LYS A 91 9.53 -0.42 11.84
C LYS A 91 10.58 0.58 11.36
N TYR A 92 10.24 1.87 11.37
CA TYR A 92 11.09 2.93 10.81
C TYR A 92 11.75 3.82 11.87
N GLY A 93 11.53 3.53 13.15
CA GLY A 93 12.21 4.20 14.26
C GLY A 93 11.91 5.70 14.38
N VAL A 94 10.78 6.18 13.85
CA VAL A 94 10.39 7.60 14.02
C VAL A 94 10.14 7.88 15.50
N VAL A 95 10.73 8.96 16.01
CA VAL A 95 10.58 9.35 17.43
C VAL A 95 9.10 9.49 17.77
N THR A 96 8.69 8.92 18.91
CA THR A 96 7.28 8.84 19.31
C THR A 96 6.61 10.21 19.41
N ASP A 97 7.35 11.24 19.83
CA ASP A 97 6.84 12.60 19.97
C ASP A 97 6.48 13.25 18.63
N GLN A 98 6.99 12.70 17.52
CA GLN A 98 6.68 13.12 16.16
C GLN A 98 5.66 12.21 15.46
N VAL A 99 5.11 11.21 16.16
CA VAL A 99 4.04 10.35 15.64
C VAL A 99 2.77 10.61 16.44
N SER A 100 1.73 11.08 15.76
CA SER A 100 0.48 11.48 16.39
C SER A 100 -0.72 10.82 15.73
N VAL A 101 -1.59 10.25 16.54
CA VAL A 101 -2.90 9.73 16.11
C VAL A 101 -3.99 10.66 16.62
N ARG A 102 -4.97 10.92 15.77
CA ARG A 102 -6.16 11.73 16.05
C ARG A 102 -7.38 10.96 15.60
N GLU A 103 -8.41 10.92 16.43
CA GLU A 103 -9.65 10.22 16.11
C GLU A 103 -10.82 11.19 16.18
N ASN A 104 -11.77 11.02 15.26
CA ASN A 104 -13.06 11.73 15.23
C ASN A 104 -12.92 13.26 15.34
N PHE A 105 -12.12 13.83 14.44
CA PHE A 105 -11.90 15.26 14.38
C PHE A 105 -13.13 16.01 13.87
N THR A 106 -13.51 17.04 14.63
CA THR A 106 -14.52 18.03 14.22
C THR A 106 -13.95 19.02 13.21
N LEU A 107 -14.82 19.81 12.55
CA LEU A 107 -14.40 20.90 11.68
C LEU A 107 -13.48 21.87 12.41
N SER A 108 -13.82 22.20 13.65
CA SER A 108 -13.02 23.08 14.50
C SER A 108 -11.63 22.48 14.79
N ASN A 109 -11.53 21.16 14.98
CA ASN A 109 -10.24 20.51 15.15
C ASN A 109 -9.37 20.58 13.88
N LEU A 110 -9.95 20.31 12.71
CA LEU A 110 -9.23 20.40 11.42
C LEU A 110 -8.74 21.84 11.15
N ARG A 111 -9.61 22.83 11.37
CA ARG A 111 -9.25 24.25 11.23
C ARG A 111 -8.18 24.68 12.21
N ALA A 112 -8.24 24.22 13.47
CA ALA A 112 -7.20 24.52 14.44
C ALA A 112 -5.86 23.87 14.06
N LEU A 113 -5.88 22.64 13.54
CA LEU A 113 -4.68 21.88 13.21
C LEU A 113 -3.98 22.40 11.96
N PHE A 114 -4.73 22.55 10.85
CA PHE A 114 -4.18 22.92 9.55
C PHE A 114 -4.30 24.41 9.22
N GLY A 115 -5.24 25.12 9.85
CA GLY A 115 -5.55 26.51 9.55
C GLY A 115 -6.79 26.67 8.68
N THR A 116 -7.07 27.90 8.30
CA THR A 116 -8.14 28.31 7.37
C THR A 116 -7.57 29.17 6.26
N GLU A 117 -8.36 29.50 5.24
CA GLU A 117 -7.97 30.47 4.20
C GLU A 117 -7.45 31.80 4.81
N THR A 118 -8.15 32.33 5.81
CA THR A 118 -7.82 33.61 6.48
C THR A 118 -6.76 33.48 7.58
N ALA A 119 -6.50 32.28 8.09
CA ALA A 119 -5.50 31.98 9.11
C ALA A 119 -4.75 30.69 8.74
N PRO A 120 -3.89 30.72 7.71
CA PRO A 120 -3.35 29.52 7.05
C PRO A 120 -2.32 28.75 7.89
N GLU A 121 -1.79 29.35 8.95
CA GLU A 121 -0.83 28.72 9.85
C GLU A 121 -1.55 28.11 11.07
N GLY A 122 -2.05 26.88 10.90
CA GLY A 122 -2.58 26.08 11.99
C GLY A 122 -1.52 25.62 13.01
N GLN A 123 -1.96 24.83 13.99
CA GLN A 123 -1.07 24.27 15.02
C GLN A 123 0.08 23.48 14.42
N LEU A 124 -0.16 22.66 13.38
CA LEU A 124 0.88 21.85 12.74
C LEU A 124 2.04 22.70 12.21
N HIS A 125 1.76 23.86 11.62
CA HIS A 125 2.77 24.79 11.15
C HIS A 125 3.54 25.43 12.31
N LYS A 126 2.81 25.89 13.33
CA LYS A 126 3.37 26.63 14.47
C LYS A 126 4.22 25.79 15.40
N SER A 127 3.87 24.51 15.57
CA SER A 127 4.55 23.59 16.49
C SER A 127 5.49 22.61 15.77
N LEU A 128 5.78 22.84 14.50
CA LEU A 128 6.65 21.94 13.72
C LEU A 128 8.08 21.93 14.31
N PRO A 129 8.61 20.77 14.73
CA PRO A 129 10.00 20.68 15.19
C PRO A 129 10.98 21.02 14.07
N LYS A 130 12.06 21.73 14.40
CA LYS A 130 13.06 22.17 13.41
C LYS A 130 13.86 21.04 12.76
N SER A 131 13.91 19.86 13.41
CA SER A 131 14.53 18.65 12.87
C SER A 131 13.74 18.06 11.71
N VAL A 132 12.43 18.27 11.67
CA VAL A 132 11.53 17.63 10.70
C VAL A 132 11.78 18.16 9.29
N ARG A 133 12.06 17.22 8.38
CA ARG A 133 12.26 17.43 6.94
C ARG A 133 11.14 16.84 6.09
N THR A 134 10.45 15.82 6.61
CA THR A 134 9.33 15.17 5.92
C THR A 134 8.11 15.10 6.82
N VAL A 135 6.95 15.52 6.30
CA VAL A 135 5.66 15.40 7.00
C VAL A 135 4.76 14.42 6.26
N ILE A 136 4.27 13.42 6.98
CA ILE A 136 3.37 12.39 6.46
C ILE A 136 2.03 12.54 7.15
N VAL A 137 1.00 12.88 6.40
CA VAL A 137 -0.37 12.98 6.88
C VAL A 137 -1.18 11.83 6.31
N PHE A 138 -1.80 11.04 7.18
CA PHE A 138 -2.73 10.00 6.81
C PHE A 138 -4.14 10.39 7.27
N PHE A 139 -5.13 10.24 6.39
CA PHE A 139 -6.54 10.45 6.72
C PHE A 139 -7.35 9.24 6.27
N SER A 140 -8.13 8.66 7.19
CA SER A 140 -9.17 7.67 6.88
C SER A 140 -10.53 8.20 7.36
N GLY A 141 -11.54 8.15 6.50
CA GLY A 141 -12.87 8.71 6.75
C GLY A 141 -13.64 9.03 5.48
N HIS A 142 -14.64 9.91 5.58
CA HIS A 142 -15.45 10.34 4.44
C HIS A 142 -14.82 11.51 3.66
N GLY A 143 -14.87 11.40 2.32
CA GLY A 143 -14.66 12.48 1.37
C GLY A 143 -15.97 12.83 0.67
N VAL A 144 -16.26 14.12 0.50
CA VAL A 144 -17.55 14.61 -0.03
C VAL A 144 -17.31 15.69 -1.08
N PRO A 145 -18.04 15.72 -2.20
CA PRO A 145 -17.92 16.76 -3.20
C PRO A 145 -18.76 17.97 -2.81
N GLY A 146 -18.24 19.16 -3.11
CA GLY A 146 -19.02 20.39 -3.06
C GLY A 146 -20.21 20.35 -4.02
N SER A 147 -21.26 21.08 -3.66
CA SER A 147 -22.35 21.45 -4.56
C SER A 147 -21.89 22.32 -5.73
N ILE A 148 -20.80 23.08 -5.55
CA ILE A 148 -20.21 23.92 -6.60
C ILE A 148 -19.26 23.10 -7.49
N ARG A 149 -19.63 22.98 -8.77
CA ARG A 149 -18.72 22.50 -9.82
C ARG A 149 -17.70 23.58 -10.14
N ALA A 150 -16.43 23.30 -9.89
CA ALA A 150 -15.33 24.11 -10.38
C ALA A 150 -15.18 23.87 -11.89
N GLN A 151 -15.77 24.77 -12.67
CA GLN A 151 -15.87 24.69 -14.14
C GLN A 151 -14.50 24.64 -14.82
N ASP A 152 -13.49 25.23 -14.19
CA ASP A 152 -12.09 25.27 -14.59
C ASP A 152 -11.29 24.01 -14.16
N LEU A 153 -11.79 23.23 -13.20
CA LEU A 153 -11.08 22.07 -12.63
C LEU A 153 -11.72 20.71 -12.98
N GLY A 154 -12.76 20.71 -13.83
CA GLY A 154 -13.37 19.50 -14.36
C GLY A 154 -14.21 18.68 -13.37
N GLY A 155 -14.64 19.28 -12.25
CA GLY A 155 -15.44 18.60 -11.22
C GLY A 155 -15.82 19.49 -10.03
N SER A 156 -16.53 18.94 -9.05
CA SER A 156 -16.82 19.56 -7.76
C SER A 156 -15.60 19.58 -6.84
N GLN A 157 -15.47 20.63 -6.05
CA GLN A 157 -14.36 20.75 -5.08
C GLN A 157 -14.42 19.62 -4.03
N PRO A 158 -13.31 18.90 -3.77
CA PRO A 158 -13.26 17.89 -2.71
C PRO A 158 -13.18 18.47 -1.31
N PHE A 159 -13.89 17.86 -0.37
CA PHE A 159 -13.83 18.15 1.06
C PHE A 159 -13.60 16.87 1.87
N LEU A 160 -12.87 17.00 2.99
CA LEU A 160 -12.82 16.00 4.06
C LEU A 160 -14.00 16.26 4.98
N LEU A 161 -14.82 15.24 5.24
CA LEU A 161 -15.96 15.36 6.17
C LEU A 161 -15.49 15.13 7.61
N PRO A 162 -15.55 16.14 8.49
CA PRO A 162 -15.35 15.96 9.91
C PRO A 162 -16.55 15.23 10.54
N VAL A 163 -16.37 14.70 11.74
CA VAL A 163 -17.42 13.90 12.41
C VAL A 163 -18.68 14.68 12.79
N ASP A 164 -18.59 16.01 12.83
CA ASP A 164 -19.71 16.94 13.01
C ASP A 164 -20.13 17.63 11.71
N GLY A 165 -19.64 17.16 10.56
CA GLY A 165 -19.96 17.68 9.25
C GLY A 165 -21.29 17.13 8.71
N THR A 166 -21.98 17.93 7.89
CA THR A 166 -23.17 17.52 7.16
C THR A 166 -22.79 17.27 5.69
N ALA A 167 -22.90 16.02 5.24
CA ALA A 167 -22.58 15.59 3.89
C ALA A 167 -23.39 16.34 2.82
N GLY A 168 -24.64 16.72 3.13
CA GLY A 168 -25.48 17.55 2.25
C GLY A 168 -25.13 19.04 2.21
N ALA A 169 -24.23 19.53 3.08
CA ALA A 169 -23.83 20.95 3.17
C ALA A 169 -22.30 21.09 3.38
N PRO A 170 -21.48 20.52 2.48
CA PRO A 170 -20.04 20.39 2.70
C PRO A 170 -19.30 21.74 2.69
N GLU A 171 -19.77 22.74 1.94
CA GLU A 171 -19.14 24.06 1.91
C GLU A 171 -19.16 24.77 3.27
N GLN A 172 -20.18 24.52 4.10
CA GLN A 172 -20.29 25.13 5.43
C GLN A 172 -19.67 24.28 6.52
N THR A 173 -19.72 22.96 6.36
CA THR A 173 -19.51 22.00 7.45
C THR A 173 -18.33 21.06 7.25
N ALA A 174 -17.69 21.05 6.08
CA ALA A 174 -16.55 20.20 5.77
C ALA A 174 -15.26 21.02 5.55
N TYR A 175 -14.11 20.34 5.51
CA TYR A 175 -12.81 20.99 5.34
C TYR A 175 -12.32 20.82 3.89
N PRO A 176 -12.07 21.90 3.13
CA PRO A 176 -11.65 21.78 1.74
C PRO A 176 -10.31 21.03 1.60
N LEU A 177 -10.24 20.06 0.70
CA LEU A 177 -8.97 19.35 0.41
C LEU A 177 -7.93 20.30 -0.22
N SER A 178 -8.37 21.29 -0.98
CA SER A 178 -7.52 22.37 -1.50
C SER A 178 -6.82 23.13 -0.38
N ASP A 179 -7.53 23.43 0.70
CA ASP A 179 -7.02 24.18 1.83
C ASP A 179 -6.03 23.33 2.63
N LEU A 180 -6.32 22.04 2.80
CA LEU A 180 -5.38 21.08 3.37
C LEU A 180 -4.08 21.05 2.58
N VAL A 181 -4.15 20.83 1.27
CA VAL A 181 -2.96 20.76 0.41
C VAL A 181 -2.18 22.08 0.44
N ALA A 182 -2.86 23.23 0.42
CA ALA A 182 -2.22 24.53 0.53
C ALA A 182 -1.58 24.79 1.91
N ALA A 183 -2.21 24.34 3.00
CA ALA A 183 -1.65 24.41 4.35
C ALA A 183 -0.38 23.54 4.47
N LEU A 184 -0.44 22.29 4.00
CA LEU A 184 0.71 21.40 4.02
C LEU A 184 1.85 21.90 3.13
N ALA A 185 1.53 22.46 1.96
CA ALA A 185 2.52 23.08 1.08
C ALA A 185 3.21 24.31 1.68
N ARG A 186 2.64 24.93 2.72
CA ARG A 186 3.27 26.05 3.43
C ARG A 186 4.25 25.63 4.52
N LEU A 187 4.20 24.37 4.98
CA LEU A 187 5.12 23.87 6.01
C LEU A 187 6.58 24.04 5.57
N PRO A 188 7.48 24.51 6.46
CA PRO A 188 8.90 24.71 6.15
C PRO A 188 9.67 23.38 6.18
N VAL A 189 9.26 22.43 5.33
CA VAL A 189 9.82 21.08 5.18
C VAL A 189 10.15 20.80 3.73
N ASP A 190 10.99 19.79 3.50
CA ASP A 190 11.44 19.39 2.17
C ASP A 190 10.35 18.62 1.43
N ASN A 191 9.66 17.71 2.12
CA ASN A 191 8.66 16.82 1.52
C ASN A 191 7.39 16.71 2.38
N VAL A 192 6.26 16.54 1.70
CA VAL A 192 4.96 16.21 2.30
C VAL A 192 4.38 15.02 1.56
N VAL A 193 3.92 14.03 2.32
CA VAL A 193 3.13 12.91 1.78
C VAL A 193 1.77 12.93 2.42
N LEU A 194 0.72 13.10 1.61
CA LEU A 194 -0.66 13.04 2.04
C LEU A 194 -1.27 11.72 1.55
N VAL A 195 -1.61 10.84 2.49
CA VAL A 195 -2.26 9.56 2.23
C VAL A 195 -3.74 9.67 2.60
N LEU A 196 -4.61 9.35 1.65
CA LEU A 196 -6.05 9.54 1.77
C LEU A 196 -6.81 8.22 1.57
N ASP A 197 -7.22 7.58 2.66
CA ASP A 197 -8.18 6.46 2.65
C ASP A 197 -9.63 6.97 2.76
N ALA A 198 -10.06 7.66 1.71
CA ALA A 198 -11.41 8.18 1.59
C ALA A 198 -11.86 8.14 0.13
N CYS A 199 -13.18 8.08 -0.08
CA CYS A 199 -13.76 8.18 -1.42
C CYS A 199 -13.61 9.60 -1.96
N PHE A 200 -12.92 9.76 -3.08
CA PHE A 200 -12.87 11.01 -3.87
C PHE A 200 -13.23 10.73 -5.33
N THR A 201 -14.09 9.74 -5.54
CA THR A 201 -14.48 9.22 -6.86
C THR A 201 -15.69 9.93 -7.42
N GLY A 202 -15.65 10.06 -8.74
CA GLY A 202 -16.43 11.03 -9.43
C GLY A 202 -17.77 10.60 -9.99
N LEU A 203 -18.16 9.34 -9.89
CA LEU A 203 -19.29 8.82 -10.66
C LEU A 203 -19.96 7.64 -9.98
N THR A 204 -20.96 7.91 -9.14
CA THR A 204 -22.05 6.97 -8.85
C THR A 204 -23.28 7.44 -9.64
N PRO A 205 -23.91 6.63 -10.51
CA PRO A 205 -25.16 7.03 -11.17
C PRO A 205 -26.24 7.33 -10.12
N ALA A 206 -26.76 8.56 -10.07
CA ALA A 206 -27.93 8.90 -9.27
C ALA A 206 -29.21 8.68 -10.08
N PRO A 207 -30.23 8.08 -9.46
CA PRO A 207 -31.38 8.90 -9.06
C PRO A 207 -31.48 9.13 -7.55
N GLU A 208 -30.75 8.36 -6.73
CA GLU A 208 -30.71 8.47 -5.26
C GLU A 208 -29.27 8.25 -4.80
N ALA A 209 -28.48 9.31 -4.66
CA ALA A 209 -27.10 9.23 -4.16
C ALA A 209 -27.10 9.01 -2.64
N THR A 210 -27.40 7.79 -2.20
CA THR A 210 -27.31 7.38 -0.79
C THR A 210 -25.89 6.93 -0.45
N MET A 211 -25.37 7.35 0.70
CA MET A 211 -24.12 6.82 1.24
C MET A 211 -24.25 5.30 1.44
N VAL A 212 -23.30 4.55 0.88
CA VAL A 212 -23.35 3.09 0.80
C VAL A 212 -22.68 2.46 2.02
N GLU A 213 -23.43 1.65 2.76
CA GLU A 213 -22.94 0.87 3.90
C GLU A 213 -21.79 -0.09 3.48
N GLY A 214 -20.79 -0.23 4.34
CA GLY A 214 -19.60 -1.05 4.07
C GLY A 214 -18.50 -0.36 3.23
N SER A 215 -18.57 0.96 3.05
CA SER A 215 -17.56 1.75 2.34
C SER A 215 -17.48 3.16 2.91
N SER A 216 -16.39 3.90 2.65
CA SER A 216 -16.36 5.35 2.92
C SER A 216 -17.15 6.19 1.89
N ALA A 217 -18.10 5.54 1.19
CA ALA A 217 -18.96 5.92 0.07
C ALA A 217 -18.71 7.28 -0.62
N GLY A 218 -18.47 7.20 -1.94
CA GLY A 218 -18.40 8.34 -2.85
C GLY A 218 -19.77 8.85 -3.26
N PHE A 219 -19.83 10.14 -3.57
CA PHE A 219 -21.01 10.85 -4.04
C PHE A 219 -21.03 10.80 -5.56
N GLY A 220 -22.23 10.88 -6.16
CA GLY A 220 -22.44 10.77 -7.62
C GLY A 220 -21.88 11.91 -8.49
N VAL A 221 -20.76 12.54 -8.13
CA VAL A 221 -20.24 13.76 -8.76
C VAL A 221 -18.72 13.74 -8.88
N ALA A 222 -18.22 14.09 -10.07
CA ALA A 222 -16.80 14.17 -10.40
C ALA A 222 -16.06 15.13 -9.48
N PHE A 223 -14.91 14.74 -8.93
CA PHE A 223 -14.09 15.63 -8.11
C PHE A 223 -13.07 16.41 -8.95
N ALA A 224 -12.94 17.71 -8.67
CA ALA A 224 -11.96 18.61 -9.27
C ALA A 224 -10.51 18.20 -8.95
N ALA A 225 -9.60 18.39 -9.90
CA ALA A 225 -8.16 18.17 -9.69
C ALA A 225 -7.62 19.13 -8.63
N VAL A 226 -7.01 18.59 -7.58
CA VAL A 226 -6.27 19.43 -6.63
C VAL A 226 -4.88 19.64 -7.19
N LYS A 227 -4.53 20.90 -7.41
CA LYS A 227 -3.18 21.28 -7.84
C LYS A 227 -2.20 20.95 -6.72
N THR A 228 -1.24 20.09 -7.02
CA THR A 228 -0.25 19.63 -6.03
C THR A 228 1.07 20.36 -6.26
N PRO A 229 1.56 21.14 -5.28
CA PRO A 229 2.89 21.76 -5.35
C PRO A 229 3.99 20.69 -5.39
N ALA A 230 5.16 21.00 -5.98
CA ALA A 230 6.20 20.02 -6.27
C ALA A 230 6.67 19.18 -5.05
N LYS A 231 6.63 19.74 -3.84
CA LYS A 231 7.02 19.04 -2.61
C LYS A 231 5.93 18.19 -1.95
N VAL A 232 4.70 18.22 -2.48
CA VAL A 232 3.58 17.46 -1.94
C VAL A 232 3.34 16.27 -2.87
N ALA A 233 3.23 15.07 -2.31
CA ALA A 233 2.74 13.89 -3.01
C ALA A 233 1.45 13.43 -2.34
N ILE A 234 0.44 13.07 -3.14
CA ILE A 234 -0.85 12.58 -2.66
C ILE A 234 -1.04 11.15 -3.14
N LEU A 235 -1.24 10.23 -2.21
CA LEU A 235 -1.62 8.85 -2.48
C LEU A 235 -3.04 8.62 -1.97
N SER A 236 -4.01 8.42 -2.86
CA SER A 236 -5.41 8.22 -2.49
C SER A 236 -5.88 6.79 -2.76
N ALA A 237 -6.80 6.32 -1.93
CA ALA A 237 -7.40 4.99 -2.01
C ALA A 237 -8.29 4.77 -3.23
N THR A 238 -8.70 5.86 -3.88
CA THR A 238 -9.55 5.83 -5.05
C THR A 238 -9.04 6.79 -6.12
N SER A 239 -9.26 6.43 -7.38
CA SER A 239 -8.91 7.22 -8.55
C SER A 239 -10.10 8.05 -9.02
N ARG A 240 -9.86 8.98 -9.93
CA ARG A 240 -10.93 9.81 -10.52
C ARG A 240 -11.72 9.06 -11.59
N ASP A 241 -11.13 7.99 -12.13
CA ASP A 241 -11.60 7.33 -13.33
C ASP A 241 -12.56 6.20 -12.96
N GLY A 242 -13.85 6.46 -13.11
CA GLY A 242 -14.91 5.46 -12.94
C GLY A 242 -15.58 5.44 -11.57
N ASN A 243 -16.53 4.51 -11.42
CA ASN A 243 -17.28 4.30 -10.19
C ASN A 243 -16.45 3.42 -9.24
N GLN A 244 -15.79 4.03 -8.26
CA GLN A 244 -14.96 3.31 -7.31
C GLN A 244 -15.31 3.70 -5.87
N PHE A 245 -15.04 2.80 -4.94
CA PHE A 245 -15.27 3.00 -3.51
C PHE A 245 -14.00 2.66 -2.73
N ALA A 246 -13.75 3.35 -1.63
CA ALA A 246 -12.81 2.89 -0.62
C ALA A 246 -13.52 1.87 0.28
N ASN A 247 -13.21 0.59 0.04
CA ASN A 247 -13.87 -0.56 0.63
C ASN A 247 -13.21 -0.99 1.95
N TRP A 248 -13.93 -1.79 2.73
CA TRP A 248 -13.43 -2.40 3.96
C TRP A 248 -13.18 -3.90 3.79
N LEU A 249 -12.23 -4.43 4.56
CA LEU A 249 -11.99 -5.86 4.76
C LEU A 249 -12.41 -6.21 6.19
N ASP A 250 -13.67 -6.59 6.38
CA ASP A 250 -14.26 -6.79 7.72
C ASP A 250 -13.52 -7.84 8.55
N ASP A 251 -13.01 -8.90 7.89
CA ASP A 251 -12.19 -9.95 8.49
C ASP A 251 -10.84 -9.42 9.00
N ARG A 252 -10.34 -8.34 8.38
CA ARG A 252 -9.09 -7.66 8.76
C ARG A 252 -9.31 -6.47 9.66
N LYS A 253 -10.54 -5.98 9.78
CA LYS A 253 -10.92 -4.77 10.54
C LYS A 253 -10.16 -3.51 10.10
N HIS A 254 -9.93 -3.40 8.79
CA HIS A 254 -9.20 -2.31 8.13
C HIS A 254 -9.85 -1.92 6.80
N GLY A 255 -9.61 -0.70 6.34
CA GLY A 255 -9.82 -0.33 4.93
C GLY A 255 -8.98 -1.21 4.01
N ALA A 256 -9.50 -1.61 2.85
CA ALA A 256 -8.77 -2.46 1.90
C ALA A 256 -7.49 -1.79 1.39
N PHE A 257 -7.56 -0.48 1.12
CA PHE A 257 -6.40 0.32 0.77
C PHE A 257 -5.41 0.37 1.93
N THR A 258 -5.86 0.73 3.14
CA THR A 258 -4.98 0.76 4.31
C THR A 258 -4.33 -0.59 4.60
N TRP A 259 -5.07 -1.69 4.48
CA TRP A 259 -4.52 -3.04 4.70
C TRP A 259 -3.32 -3.31 3.80
N HIS A 260 -3.47 -3.11 2.49
CA HIS A 260 -2.40 -3.35 1.53
C HIS A 260 -1.27 -2.31 1.63
N LEU A 261 -1.61 -1.06 1.98
CA LEU A 261 -0.61 -0.03 2.29
C LEU A 261 0.29 -0.45 3.46
N LEU A 262 -0.30 -1.01 4.52
CA LEU A 262 0.43 -1.51 5.67
C LEU A 262 1.30 -2.73 5.33
N GLU A 263 0.82 -3.64 4.49
CA GLU A 263 1.65 -4.74 3.96
C GLU A 263 2.86 -4.20 3.19
N GLY A 264 2.63 -3.22 2.30
CA GLY A 264 3.67 -2.56 1.52
C GLY A 264 4.74 -1.90 2.40
N LEU A 265 4.31 -1.06 3.35
CA LEU A 265 5.19 -0.42 4.34
C LEU A 265 5.89 -1.45 5.25
N ARG A 266 5.32 -2.64 5.44
CA ARG A 266 6.02 -3.74 6.14
C ARG A 266 7.07 -4.45 5.29
N GLY A 267 7.30 -4.00 4.07
CA GLY A 267 8.37 -4.45 3.18
C GLY A 267 7.87 -5.23 1.97
N ALA A 268 6.57 -5.51 1.86
CA ALA A 268 6.06 -6.24 0.70
C ALA A 268 6.12 -5.44 -0.61
N ALA A 269 6.27 -4.11 -0.51
CA ALA A 269 6.42 -3.21 -1.65
C ALA A 269 7.86 -3.11 -2.18
N ASP A 270 8.87 -3.52 -1.40
CA ASP A 270 10.29 -3.55 -1.81
C ASP A 270 10.54 -4.76 -2.72
N ARG A 271 10.21 -4.57 -4.01
CA ARG A 271 10.29 -5.65 -5.02
C ARG A 271 11.70 -5.85 -5.53
N ASN A 272 12.48 -4.77 -5.61
CA ASN A 272 13.85 -4.78 -6.10
C ASN A 272 14.86 -5.21 -4.99
N ARG A 273 14.42 -5.26 -3.73
CA ARG A 273 15.18 -5.68 -2.55
C ARG A 273 16.37 -4.77 -2.25
N ASP A 274 16.28 -3.49 -2.61
CA ASP A 274 17.30 -2.49 -2.26
C ASP A 274 17.10 -1.90 -0.85
N ARG A 275 15.96 -2.22 -0.21
CA ARG A 275 15.48 -1.76 1.10
C ARG A 275 14.98 -0.33 1.12
N ASP A 276 15.06 0.40 0.02
CA ASP A 276 14.57 1.76 -0.07
C ASP A 276 13.06 1.70 -0.32
N MET A 277 12.25 2.11 0.66
CA MET A 277 10.80 2.17 0.50
C MET A 277 10.46 3.43 -0.29
N MET A 278 10.37 3.31 -1.61
CA MET A 278 9.98 4.41 -2.49
C MET A 278 8.46 4.55 -2.55
N LEU A 279 7.97 5.80 -2.62
CA LEU A 279 6.53 6.06 -2.70
C LEU A 279 5.87 5.43 -3.94
N HIS A 280 6.57 5.41 -5.08
CA HIS A 280 6.08 4.79 -6.30
C HIS A 280 5.99 3.26 -6.21
N GLU A 281 6.91 2.61 -5.49
CA GLU A 281 6.85 1.16 -5.23
C GLU A 281 5.72 0.81 -4.28
N LEU A 282 5.54 1.61 -3.23
CA LEU A 282 4.40 1.48 -2.32
C LEU A 282 3.08 1.60 -3.07
N PHE A 283 2.95 2.60 -3.95
CA PHE A 283 1.79 2.74 -4.83
C PHE A 283 1.60 1.51 -5.73
N GLY A 284 2.63 1.06 -6.44
CA GLY A 284 2.55 -0.09 -7.34
C GLY A 284 2.15 -1.37 -6.62
N TYR A 285 2.63 -1.59 -5.40
CA TYR A 285 2.20 -2.70 -4.56
C TYR A 285 0.70 -2.62 -4.22
N VAL A 286 0.24 -1.46 -3.77
CA VAL A 286 -1.16 -1.27 -3.38
C VAL A 286 -2.10 -1.42 -4.58
N ASP A 287 -1.73 -0.87 -5.74
CA ASP A 287 -2.51 -1.00 -6.98
C ASP A 287 -2.66 -2.46 -7.43
N ASP A 288 -1.55 -3.23 -7.39
CA ASP A 288 -1.57 -4.64 -7.73
C ASP A 288 -2.45 -5.45 -6.77
N ARG A 289 -2.36 -5.17 -5.46
CA ARG A 289 -3.16 -5.88 -4.45
C ARG A 289 -4.64 -5.55 -4.55
N LEU A 290 -5.00 -4.29 -4.74
CA LEU A 290 -6.40 -3.89 -4.89
C LEU A 290 -7.00 -4.40 -6.21
N SER A 291 -6.19 -4.53 -7.27
CA SER A 291 -6.62 -5.12 -8.55
C SER A 291 -7.02 -6.59 -8.45
N VAL A 292 -6.44 -7.35 -7.50
CA VAL A 292 -6.72 -8.79 -7.31
C VAL A 292 -7.50 -9.07 -6.03
N ALA A 293 -7.73 -8.06 -5.19
CA ALA A 293 -8.52 -8.20 -3.98
C ALA A 293 -9.95 -8.55 -4.37
N ASN A 294 -10.42 -9.72 -3.93
CA ASN A 294 -11.82 -10.08 -4.01
C ASN A 294 -12.57 -9.26 -2.95
N LEU A 295 -12.77 -7.97 -3.22
CA LEU A 295 -13.53 -7.03 -2.38
C LEU A 295 -14.98 -7.53 -2.39
N ARG A 296 -15.32 -8.37 -1.39
CA ARG A 296 -16.51 -9.24 -1.32
C ARG A 296 -17.83 -8.49 -1.19
N GLN A 297 -18.16 -7.57 -2.09
CA GLN A 297 -19.44 -6.85 -2.04
C GLN A 297 -20.03 -6.69 -3.46
N PRO A 298 -21.14 -7.39 -3.77
CA PRO A 298 -21.95 -7.12 -4.94
C PRO A 298 -22.60 -5.72 -4.87
N PRO A 299 -22.76 -5.01 -6.01
CA PRO A 299 -22.13 -5.26 -7.30
C PRO A 299 -20.67 -4.79 -7.28
N GLY A 300 -19.77 -5.52 -7.96
CA GLY A 300 -18.31 -5.38 -7.91
C GLY A 300 -17.79 -3.96 -7.70
N ARG A 301 -17.37 -3.68 -6.47
CA ARG A 301 -16.86 -2.37 -6.05
C ARG A 301 -15.38 -2.28 -6.41
N ALA A 302 -15.07 -1.86 -7.63
CA ALA A 302 -13.70 -1.58 -8.03
C ALA A 302 -13.07 -0.53 -7.10
N GLN A 303 -11.77 -0.67 -6.85
CA GLN A 303 -10.99 0.29 -6.09
C GLN A 303 -9.60 0.37 -6.71
N ASN A 304 -9.27 1.52 -7.32
CA ASN A 304 -7.96 1.75 -7.89
C ASN A 304 -7.33 2.92 -7.15
N PRO A 305 -6.15 2.77 -6.54
CA PRO A 305 -5.48 3.88 -5.91
C PRO A 305 -5.02 4.91 -6.96
N ASN A 306 -4.69 6.11 -6.51
CA ASN A 306 -4.08 7.13 -7.36
C ASN A 306 -2.87 7.75 -6.66
N LEU A 307 -1.82 8.02 -7.42
CA LEU A 307 -0.63 8.76 -6.98
C LEU A 307 -0.52 10.06 -7.79
N ASN A 308 -0.31 11.17 -7.09
CA ASN A 308 -0.17 12.49 -7.69
C ASN A 308 1.01 13.26 -7.06
N PRO A 309 2.05 13.64 -7.84
CA PRO A 309 2.21 13.35 -9.26
C PRO A 309 2.42 11.84 -9.52
N PRO A 310 2.02 11.30 -10.70
CA PRO A 310 2.07 9.86 -10.98
C PRO A 310 3.45 9.19 -10.87
N GLN A 311 4.52 9.98 -10.87
CA GLN A 311 5.91 9.53 -10.81
C GLN A 311 6.62 10.16 -9.60
N ALA A 312 5.93 10.29 -8.46
CA ALA A 312 6.52 10.83 -7.25
C ALA A 312 7.68 9.93 -6.78
N ASP A 313 8.90 10.32 -7.12
CA ASP A 313 10.13 9.62 -6.80
C ASP A 313 10.66 10.10 -5.45
N LEU A 314 10.00 9.65 -4.38
CA LEU A 314 10.26 10.05 -3.01
C LEU A 314 10.61 8.83 -2.15
N LEU A 315 11.80 8.85 -1.55
CA LEU A 315 12.19 7.91 -0.51
C LEU A 315 11.42 8.19 0.78
N LEU A 316 10.56 7.25 1.19
CA LEU A 316 9.78 7.37 2.41
C LEU A 316 10.59 6.95 3.64
N ALA A 317 11.26 5.81 3.53
CA ALA A 317 12.07 5.24 4.58
C ALA A 317 12.99 4.14 4.02
N VAL A 318 14.00 3.77 4.78
CA VAL A 318 14.82 2.58 4.51
C VAL A 318 14.34 1.47 5.44
N LEU A 319 14.08 0.28 4.89
CA LEU A 319 13.70 -0.89 5.67
C LEU A 319 14.86 -1.28 6.61
N PRO A 320 14.57 -1.58 7.90
CA PRO A 320 15.59 -1.95 8.85
C PRO A 320 16.29 -3.25 8.42
N ASP A 321 17.57 -3.38 8.77
CA ASP A 321 18.33 -4.58 8.49
C ASP A 321 17.73 -5.76 9.27
N VAL A 322 17.24 -6.78 8.57
CA VAL A 322 16.63 -7.93 9.22
C VAL A 322 17.75 -8.77 9.82
N ARG A 323 18.13 -8.48 11.07
CA ARG A 323 18.94 -9.41 11.84
C ARG A 323 18.05 -10.58 12.23
N GLU A 324 18.37 -11.76 11.69
CA GLU A 324 17.73 -13.07 11.92
C GLU A 324 17.53 -13.44 13.41
N GLN A 325 18.12 -12.66 14.33
CA GLN A 325 18.18 -12.88 15.77
C GLN A 325 17.08 -12.13 16.56
N ASP A 326 16.40 -11.14 15.96
CA ASP A 326 15.41 -10.31 16.66
C ASP A 326 13.98 -10.91 16.68
N VAL A 327 13.81 -12.15 16.19
CA VAL A 327 12.49 -12.81 16.07
C VAL A 327 12.07 -13.58 17.33
N VAL A 328 12.93 -13.70 18.36
CA VAL A 328 12.71 -14.67 19.46
C VAL A 328 12.54 -14.06 20.87
N ALA A 329 12.61 -12.74 21.06
CA ALA A 329 12.38 -12.14 22.37
C ALA A 329 10.96 -11.54 22.48
N ASP A 330 10.24 -11.91 23.53
CA ASP A 330 9.04 -11.24 24.07
C ASP A 330 7.65 -11.61 23.57
N GLY A 331 7.39 -12.87 23.19
CA GLY A 331 6.14 -13.58 23.53
C GLY A 331 4.78 -12.93 23.21
N VAL A 332 4.75 -11.88 22.40
CA VAL A 332 3.57 -11.21 21.86
C VAL A 332 3.62 -11.47 20.37
N LEU A 333 2.60 -12.19 19.90
CA LEU A 333 2.48 -12.66 18.52
C LEU A 333 2.85 -11.58 17.51
N THR A 334 4.07 -11.73 17.03
CA THR A 334 4.49 -11.37 15.71
C THR A 334 3.52 -12.04 14.74
N THR A 335 2.72 -11.24 14.06
CA THR A 335 2.47 -11.60 12.67
C THR A 335 3.40 -10.69 11.90
N GLN A 336 4.55 -11.26 11.49
CA GLN A 336 4.88 -11.05 10.09
C GLN A 336 3.56 -11.23 9.34
N PRO A 337 3.06 -10.24 8.56
CA PRO A 337 1.93 -10.52 7.69
C PRO A 337 2.31 -11.80 6.97
N PRO A 338 1.42 -12.80 6.91
CA PRO A 338 1.75 -14.04 6.22
C PRO A 338 2.37 -13.61 4.90
N VAL A 339 3.59 -14.06 4.63
CA VAL A 339 3.96 -14.25 3.23
C VAL A 339 2.90 -15.24 2.80
N LEU A 340 1.79 -14.71 2.25
CA LEU A 340 0.86 -15.53 1.53
C LEU A 340 1.77 -16.27 0.57
N PRO A 341 1.71 -17.61 0.52
CA PRO A 341 2.34 -18.29 -0.61
C PRO A 341 1.89 -17.51 -1.84
N ALA A 342 2.84 -17.20 -2.73
CA ALA A 342 2.51 -16.61 -4.03
C ALA A 342 1.20 -17.26 -4.47
N PRO A 343 0.15 -16.45 -4.77
CA PRO A 343 -1.23 -16.93 -4.90
C PRO A 343 -1.15 -18.23 -5.65
N GLU A 344 -1.62 -19.32 -5.01
CA GLU A 344 -1.39 -20.72 -5.44
C GLU A 344 -1.08 -20.73 -6.92
N ALA A 345 0.18 -21.06 -7.25
CA ALA A 345 0.66 -21.06 -8.62
C ALA A 345 -0.49 -21.55 -9.51
N TRP A 346 -1.01 -20.64 -10.32
CA TRP A 346 -1.95 -21.00 -11.37
C TRP A 346 -1.23 -22.10 -12.11
N GLY A 347 -1.75 -23.32 -11.98
CA GLY A 347 -0.99 -24.53 -12.18
C GLY A 347 -0.21 -24.43 -13.49
N SER A 348 1.12 -24.58 -13.39
CA SER A 348 2.05 -24.81 -14.49
C SER A 348 1.49 -24.55 -15.90
N SER A 349 1.68 -23.32 -16.38
CA SER A 349 2.20 -23.03 -17.73
C SER A 349 1.94 -24.09 -18.81
N ASN A 350 0.81 -23.97 -19.51
CA ASN A 350 0.80 -24.26 -20.94
C ASN A 350 0.03 -23.16 -21.67
N LEU A 351 0.45 -22.87 -22.91
CA LEU A 351 -0.17 -21.86 -23.75
C LEU A 351 -1.68 -22.10 -23.93
N GLU A 352 -2.08 -23.37 -23.95
CA GLU A 352 -3.48 -23.80 -24.11
C GLU A 352 -4.38 -23.36 -22.96
N SER A 353 -3.96 -23.48 -21.69
CA SER A 353 -4.78 -23.08 -20.54
C SER A 353 -5.05 -21.58 -20.46
N ILE A 354 -4.08 -20.75 -20.86
CA ILE A 354 -4.24 -19.29 -20.95
C ILE A 354 -5.28 -18.93 -22.02
N LEU A 355 -5.34 -19.70 -23.10
CA LEU A 355 -6.17 -19.43 -24.27
C LEU A 355 -7.57 -20.04 -24.17
N GLU A 356 -7.73 -21.17 -23.48
CA GLU A 356 -9.05 -21.70 -23.09
C GLU A 356 -9.79 -20.71 -22.16
N GLN A 357 -9.06 -19.97 -21.32
CA GLN A 357 -9.62 -19.01 -20.37
C GLN A 357 -10.16 -17.71 -21.00
N ILE A 358 -9.77 -17.37 -22.24
CA ILE A 358 -10.24 -16.14 -22.93
C ILE A 358 -11.41 -16.37 -23.91
N GLY A 359 -12.07 -17.54 -23.86
CA GLY A 359 -13.33 -17.78 -24.59
C GLY A 359 -13.25 -18.72 -25.80
N GLY A 360 -12.24 -19.59 -25.88
CA GLY A 360 -12.06 -20.49 -27.01
C GLY A 360 -11.19 -19.87 -28.13
N ALA A 361 -10.94 -20.63 -29.19
CA ALA A 361 -9.82 -20.49 -30.15
C ALA A 361 -9.57 -19.09 -30.79
N VAL A 362 -10.45 -18.10 -30.60
CA VAL A 362 -10.33 -16.73 -31.12
C VAL A 362 -10.82 -15.71 -30.08
N TRP A 363 -10.01 -14.71 -29.75
CA TRP A 363 -10.42 -13.52 -28.99
C TRP A 363 -10.35 -12.27 -29.88
N ILE A 364 -11.30 -11.34 -29.72
CA ILE A 364 -11.32 -10.05 -30.41
C ILE A 364 -11.66 -8.95 -29.40
N GLY A 365 -10.90 -7.85 -29.39
CA GLY A 365 -11.26 -6.72 -28.56
C GLY A 365 -10.41 -5.47 -28.77
N PRO A 366 -10.78 -4.36 -28.12
CA PRO A 366 -10.11 -3.07 -28.32
C PRO A 366 -8.75 -3.01 -27.63
N VAL A 367 -7.77 -2.37 -28.29
CA VAL A 367 -6.45 -2.06 -27.72
C VAL A 367 -6.33 -0.56 -27.50
N THR A 368 -5.81 -0.17 -26.34
CA THR A 368 -5.51 1.22 -26.00
C THR A 368 -4.05 1.52 -26.33
N GLN A 369 -3.80 2.56 -27.13
CA GLN A 369 -2.46 3.02 -27.49
C GLN A 369 -2.36 4.55 -27.29
N PRO A 370 -1.59 5.05 -26.30
CA PRO A 370 -1.53 6.49 -26.00
C PRO A 370 -0.94 7.35 -27.11
N SER A 371 -0.10 6.76 -27.97
CA SER A 371 0.63 7.47 -29.03
C SER A 371 -0.19 7.67 -30.30
N SER A 372 -1.32 6.97 -30.49
CA SER A 372 -2.17 7.11 -31.67
C SER A 372 -3.56 7.63 -31.28
N ARG A 373 -4.14 8.50 -32.13
CA ARG A 373 -5.52 9.00 -31.96
C ARG A 373 -6.58 8.01 -32.44
N THR A 374 -6.21 6.74 -32.61
CA THR A 374 -7.04 5.72 -33.28
C THR A 374 -7.12 4.48 -32.41
N ASN A 375 -8.32 4.18 -31.93
CA ASN A 375 -8.63 2.89 -31.33
C ASN A 375 -8.60 1.84 -32.45
N TYR A 376 -7.85 0.76 -32.26
CA TYR A 376 -7.83 -0.39 -33.15
C TYR A 376 -8.17 -1.66 -32.37
N SER A 377 -8.59 -2.70 -33.09
CA SER A 377 -8.89 -3.99 -32.51
C SER A 377 -7.70 -4.93 -32.66
N MET A 378 -7.59 -5.86 -31.73
CA MET A 378 -6.67 -6.97 -31.81
C MET A 378 -7.47 -8.26 -31.85
N ARG A 379 -7.08 -9.16 -32.75
CA ARG A 379 -7.60 -10.52 -32.84
C ARG A 379 -6.49 -11.49 -32.47
N LEU A 380 -6.72 -12.31 -31.45
CA LEU A 380 -5.82 -13.39 -31.03
C LEU A 380 -6.42 -14.73 -31.44
N ARG A 381 -5.58 -15.64 -31.94
CA ARG A 381 -5.98 -16.99 -32.34
C ARG A 381 -4.92 -18.01 -31.91
N LEU A 382 -5.35 -19.20 -31.52
CA LEU A 382 -4.43 -20.33 -31.33
C LEU A 382 -4.43 -21.17 -32.60
N GLU A 383 -3.29 -21.24 -33.28
CA GLU A 383 -3.11 -22.08 -34.48
C GLU A 383 -1.84 -22.91 -34.32
N ALA A 384 -1.98 -24.24 -34.32
CA ALA A 384 -0.86 -25.20 -34.24
C ALA A 384 0.12 -24.99 -33.06
N GLY A 385 -0.38 -24.51 -31.91
CA GLY A 385 0.44 -24.27 -30.71
C GLY A 385 1.14 -22.90 -30.69
N GLU A 386 0.84 -22.02 -31.64
CA GLU A 386 1.29 -20.61 -31.65
C GLU A 386 0.11 -19.65 -31.44
N VAL A 387 0.35 -18.54 -30.73
CA VAL A 387 -0.63 -17.44 -30.68
C VAL A 387 -0.43 -16.56 -31.89
N LYS A 388 -1.37 -16.59 -32.83
CA LYS A 388 -1.45 -15.65 -33.95
C LYS A 388 -2.15 -14.38 -33.49
N VAL A 389 -1.58 -13.24 -33.84
CA VAL A 389 -2.15 -11.92 -33.59
C VAL A 389 -2.39 -11.19 -34.91
N ASP A 390 -3.55 -10.55 -35.03
CA ASP A 390 -3.94 -9.75 -36.19
C ASP A 390 -4.45 -8.40 -35.70
N TYR A 391 -3.98 -7.34 -36.35
CA TYR A 391 -4.35 -5.95 -36.08
C TYR A 391 -5.02 -5.39 -37.35
N PRO A 392 -6.32 -5.63 -37.56
CA PRO A 392 -6.97 -5.45 -38.86
C PRO A 392 -6.89 -4.01 -39.37
N GLU A 393 -7.10 -3.03 -38.48
CA GLU A 393 -7.09 -1.60 -38.83
C GLU A 393 -5.68 -1.10 -39.17
N LEU A 394 -4.64 -1.77 -38.69
CA LEU A 394 -3.24 -1.48 -39.03
C LEU A 394 -2.76 -2.25 -40.26
N SER A 395 -3.56 -3.20 -40.76
CA SER A 395 -3.22 -4.10 -41.87
C SER A 395 -1.88 -4.83 -41.64
N CYS A 396 -1.66 -5.29 -40.41
CA CYS A 396 -0.48 -6.03 -39.99
C CYS A 396 -0.87 -7.17 -39.05
N GLY A 397 0.03 -8.13 -38.85
CA GLY A 397 -0.19 -9.26 -37.96
C GLY A 397 1.03 -10.16 -37.89
N GLY A 398 1.00 -11.10 -36.96
CA GLY A 398 2.14 -11.91 -36.61
C GLY A 398 1.82 -13.03 -35.64
N HIS A 399 2.84 -13.45 -34.90
CA HIS A 399 2.72 -14.49 -33.90
C HIS A 399 3.55 -14.18 -32.64
N TRP A 400 3.16 -14.79 -31.53
CA TRP A 400 3.84 -14.66 -30.25
C TRP A 400 4.51 -15.96 -29.86
N THR A 401 5.79 -15.86 -29.50
CA THR A 401 6.59 -16.97 -28.98
C THR A 401 6.78 -16.80 -27.48
N LEU A 402 6.46 -17.82 -26.69
CA LEU A 402 6.65 -17.78 -25.24
C LEU A 402 8.14 -17.65 -24.90
N VAL A 403 8.49 -16.67 -24.08
CA VAL A 403 9.87 -16.41 -23.61
C VAL A 403 10.04 -16.94 -22.19
N GLU A 404 9.14 -16.54 -21.29
CA GLU A 404 9.26 -16.81 -19.87
C GLU A 404 7.87 -16.82 -19.22
N VAL A 405 7.69 -17.66 -18.18
CA VAL A 405 6.51 -17.63 -17.32
C VAL A 405 6.98 -17.42 -15.89
N THR A 406 6.53 -16.35 -15.26
CA THR A 406 6.92 -15.97 -13.90
C THR A 406 5.66 -15.64 -13.09
N GLY A 407 5.27 -16.57 -12.22
CA GLY A 407 4.03 -16.44 -11.44
C GLY A 407 2.80 -16.41 -12.34
N SER A 408 2.03 -15.32 -12.27
CA SER A 408 0.83 -15.06 -13.09
C SER A 408 1.11 -14.29 -14.38
N THR A 409 2.39 -14.02 -14.69
CA THR A 409 2.81 -13.28 -15.88
C THR A 409 3.46 -14.22 -16.88
N SER A 410 2.94 -14.23 -18.10
CA SER A 410 3.57 -14.89 -19.25
C SER A 410 4.14 -13.83 -20.18
N LYS A 411 5.45 -13.90 -20.40
CA LYS A 411 6.15 -13.03 -21.34
C LYS A 411 6.31 -13.74 -22.68
N PHE A 412 5.91 -13.03 -23.72
CA PHE A 412 6.02 -13.46 -25.10
C PHE A 412 6.89 -12.48 -25.89
N ARG A 413 7.43 -12.97 -26.99
CA ARG A 413 8.07 -12.19 -28.03
C ARG A 413 7.18 -12.16 -29.26
N GLU A 414 6.86 -10.96 -29.72
CA GLU A 414 6.09 -10.76 -30.95
C GLU A 414 7.00 -10.77 -32.18
N SER A 415 6.57 -11.50 -33.21
CA SER A 415 7.15 -11.43 -34.54
C SER A 415 6.07 -11.11 -35.57
N ILE A 416 6.25 -10.01 -36.31
CA ILE A 416 5.30 -9.54 -37.33
C ILE A 416 5.55 -10.28 -38.65
N ASP A 417 4.58 -11.11 -39.04
CA ASP A 417 4.59 -11.94 -40.24
C ASP A 417 4.26 -11.12 -41.51
N TYR A 418 3.40 -10.11 -41.40
CA TYR A 418 3.04 -9.21 -42.51
C TYR A 418 2.75 -7.77 -42.02
N GLY A 419 2.92 -6.80 -42.90
CA GLY A 419 2.69 -5.39 -42.56
C GLY A 419 3.78 -4.74 -41.72
N GLN A 420 5.05 -5.19 -41.84
CA GLN A 420 6.21 -4.70 -41.07
C GLN A 420 6.48 -3.18 -41.21
N GLY A 421 5.95 -2.51 -42.23
CA GLY A 421 6.00 -1.05 -42.35
C GLY A 421 4.89 -0.30 -41.58
N ARG A 422 3.97 -1.04 -40.94
CA ARG A 422 2.81 -0.51 -40.20
C ARG A 422 2.88 -0.81 -38.71
N CYS A 423 3.51 -1.92 -38.34
CA CYS A 423 3.63 -2.39 -36.96
C CYS A 423 5.09 -2.57 -36.57
N VAL A 424 5.39 -2.25 -35.32
CA VAL A 424 6.72 -2.40 -34.76
C VAL A 424 6.96 -3.89 -34.51
N ASN A 425 8.06 -4.41 -35.05
CA ASN A 425 8.44 -5.81 -34.88
C ASN A 425 9.31 -6.00 -33.63
N ASP A 426 9.42 -7.24 -33.14
CA ASP A 426 10.25 -7.63 -31.99
C ASP A 426 9.84 -6.92 -30.67
N GLY A 427 8.54 -6.78 -30.44
CA GLY A 427 7.99 -6.29 -29.18
C GLY A 427 7.96 -7.37 -28.10
N ASP A 428 8.06 -6.93 -26.84
CA ASP A 428 7.80 -7.81 -25.68
C ASP A 428 6.33 -7.69 -25.28
N VAL A 429 5.64 -8.82 -25.20
CA VAL A 429 4.23 -8.91 -24.81
C VAL A 429 4.12 -9.56 -23.45
N LEU A 430 3.41 -8.91 -22.52
CA LEU A 430 3.12 -9.45 -21.20
C LEU A 430 1.63 -9.74 -21.08
N LEU A 431 1.31 -11.00 -20.78
CA LEU A 431 -0.03 -11.41 -20.36
C LEU A 431 -0.03 -11.64 -18.86
N ARG A 432 -0.90 -10.94 -18.14
CA ARG A 432 -1.05 -11.06 -16.69
C ARG A 432 -2.47 -11.45 -16.34
N ALA A 433 -2.67 -12.61 -15.69
CA ALA A 433 -3.98 -12.96 -15.17
C ALA A 433 -4.38 -11.99 -14.04
N ARG A 434 -5.46 -11.21 -14.23
CA ARG A 434 -6.04 -10.32 -13.21
C ARG A 434 -7.13 -11.01 -12.40
N THR A 435 -7.96 -11.82 -13.07
CA THR A 435 -8.98 -12.69 -12.45
C THR A 435 -9.06 -14.01 -13.22
N VAL A 436 -9.90 -14.96 -12.75
CA VAL A 436 -10.16 -16.26 -13.43
C VAL A 436 -10.68 -16.12 -14.87
N SER A 437 -11.14 -14.94 -15.25
CA SER A 437 -11.71 -14.64 -16.56
C SER A 437 -11.27 -13.27 -17.09
N GLU A 438 -10.16 -12.73 -16.59
CA GLU A 438 -9.64 -11.44 -17.07
C GLU A 438 -8.12 -11.52 -17.18
N ILE A 439 -7.61 -11.32 -18.40
CA ILE A 439 -6.17 -11.25 -18.68
C ILE A 439 -5.83 -9.84 -19.11
N TYR A 440 -4.83 -9.24 -18.49
CA TYR A 440 -4.25 -7.98 -18.93
C TYR A 440 -3.17 -8.25 -19.97
N PHE A 441 -3.32 -7.65 -21.14
CA PHE A 441 -2.34 -7.61 -22.21
C PHE A 441 -1.58 -6.28 -22.15
N GLU A 442 -0.26 -6.34 -22.23
CA GLU A 442 0.64 -5.20 -22.32
C GLU A 442 1.68 -5.44 -23.41
N TRP A 443 1.86 -4.47 -24.31
CA TRP A 443 2.92 -4.48 -25.32
C TRP A 443 3.95 -3.40 -25.01
N ASN A 444 5.21 -3.83 -24.94
CA ASN A 444 6.36 -3.01 -24.58
C ASN A 444 7.37 -2.98 -25.72
N ARG A 445 7.88 -1.79 -26.04
CA ARG A 445 9.00 -1.65 -26.98
C ARG A 445 10.29 -2.08 -26.30
N ARG A 446 11.04 -3.00 -26.92
CA ARG A 446 12.27 -3.56 -26.32
C ARG A 446 13.40 -2.55 -26.10
N GLU A 447 13.53 -1.56 -26.96
CA GLU A 447 14.65 -0.60 -26.89
C GLU A 447 14.64 0.24 -25.61
N ASN A 448 13.47 0.49 -25.03
CA ASN A 448 13.29 1.40 -23.90
C ASN A 448 12.35 0.86 -22.81
N GLU A 449 11.91 -0.40 -22.95
CA GLU A 449 10.94 -1.08 -22.08
C GLU A 449 9.65 -0.28 -21.84
N ARG A 450 9.33 0.65 -22.73
CA ARG A 450 8.19 1.54 -22.58
C ARG A 450 6.94 0.83 -23.06
N ARG A 451 5.90 0.85 -22.22
CA ARG A 451 4.55 0.46 -22.60
C ARG A 451 4.01 1.37 -23.70
N GLU A 452 3.65 0.76 -24.82
CA GLU A 452 3.05 1.47 -25.95
C GLU A 452 1.58 1.09 -26.16
N ALA A 453 1.17 -0.12 -25.80
CA ALA A 453 -0.22 -0.54 -25.93
C ALA A 453 -0.66 -1.50 -24.83
N TRP A 454 -1.95 -1.55 -24.54
CA TRP A 454 -2.54 -2.51 -23.60
C TRP A 454 -4.01 -2.79 -23.87
N ALA A 455 -4.50 -3.92 -23.35
CA ALA A 455 -5.89 -4.32 -23.44
C ALA A 455 -6.26 -5.21 -22.26
N THR A 456 -7.56 -5.33 -22.01
CA THR A 456 -8.10 -6.30 -21.06
C THR A 456 -8.85 -7.35 -21.85
N LEU A 457 -8.30 -8.57 -21.90
CA LEU A 457 -8.89 -9.72 -22.54
C LEU A 457 -9.92 -10.34 -21.58
N ARG A 458 -11.18 -10.30 -21.97
CA ARG A 458 -12.30 -10.94 -21.26
C ARG A 458 -12.94 -11.96 -22.19
N PRO A 459 -13.43 -13.11 -21.67
CA PRO A 459 -14.37 -13.94 -22.41
C PRO A 459 -15.59 -13.08 -22.78
N GLU A 460 -16.08 -13.25 -24.00
CA GLU A 460 -17.37 -12.68 -24.42
C GLU A 460 -18.56 -13.32 -23.70
#